data_AF-A0A2D9C6N9-F1
#
_entry.id   AF-A0A2D9C6N9-F1
#
_cell.length_a   1.000
_cell.length_b   1.000
_cell.length_c   1.000
_cell.angle_alpha   90.00
_cell.angle_beta   90.00
_cell.angle_gamma   90.00
#
_symmetry.space_group_name_H-M   'P 1'
#
loop_
_entity.id
_entity.type
_entity.pdbx_description
1 polymer ?
#
loop_
_entity_poly.entity_id
_entity_poly.type
_entity_poly.pdbx_seq_one_letter_code
_entity_poly.pdbx_strand_id
1 'polypeptide(L)' 'MTKINYNGVLRDMTPEEETARENDIAQDLAKEEAEAQAKIDAEAEKEATDALKESAKAKLIAGEALTEDEANTIVL' A
#
# COMPACT_ATOMS: atom_id res chain seq x y z
N MET A 1 -28.19 -20.94 -8.10
CA MET A 1 -28.08 -19.76 -8.97
C MET A 1 -28.19 -18.53 -8.11
N THR A 2 -27.24 -17.62 -8.25
CA THR A 2 -27.30 -16.33 -7.57
C THR A 2 -28.42 -15.49 -8.18
N LYS A 3 -29.10 -14.67 -7.38
CA LYS A 3 -30.18 -13.79 -7.86
C LYS A 3 -29.68 -12.36 -7.99
N ILE A 4 -30.12 -11.69 -9.05
CA ILE A 4 -29.91 -10.26 -9.28
C ILE A 4 -31.26 -9.54 -9.28
N ASN A 5 -31.29 -8.34 -8.71
CA ASN A 5 -32.43 -7.46 -8.84
C ASN A 5 -32.30 -6.71 -10.18
N TYR A 6 -33.18 -7.02 -11.11
CA TYR A 6 -33.26 -6.35 -12.39
C TYR A 6 -34.62 -5.66 -12.51
N ASN A 7 -34.60 -4.32 -12.49
CA ASN A 7 -35.81 -3.48 -12.57
C ASN A 7 -36.89 -3.82 -11.52
N GLY A 8 -36.49 -4.17 -10.30
CA GLY A 8 -37.41 -4.48 -9.21
C GLY A 8 -37.90 -5.94 -9.18
N VAL A 9 -37.43 -6.79 -10.10
CA VAL A 9 -37.75 -8.22 -10.13
C VAL A 9 -36.48 -9.03 -9.86
N LEU A 10 -36.58 -9.99 -8.95
CA LEU A 10 -35.51 -10.95 -8.69
C LEU A 10 -35.52 -12.00 -9.80
N ARG A 11 -34.45 -12.04 -10.59
CA ARG A 11 -34.18 -13.12 -11.55
C ARG A 11 -32.89 -13.84 -11.20
N ASP A 12 -32.78 -15.09 -11.65
CA ASP A 12 -31.53 -15.82 -11.59
C ASP A 12 -30.50 -15.14 -12.53
N MET A 13 -29.26 -15.06 -12.07
CA MET A 13 -28.14 -14.55 -12.86
C MET A 13 -27.81 -15.53 -13.99
N THR A 14 -27.41 -14.99 -15.15
CA THR A 14 -26.81 -15.83 -16.19
C THR A 14 -25.38 -16.21 -15.79
N PRO A 15 -24.81 -17.29 -16.36
CA PRO A 15 -23.42 -17.68 -16.09
C PRO A 15 -22.41 -16.56 -16.36
N GLU A 16 -22.65 -15.73 -17.37
CA GLU A 16 -21.79 -14.59 -17.72
C GLU A 16 -21.85 -13.50 -16.65
N GLU A 17 -23.05 -13.22 -16.11
CA GLU A 17 -23.23 -12.26 -15.02
C GLU A 17 -22.56 -12.76 -13.72
N GLU A 18 -22.65 -14.06 -13.44
CA GLU A 18 -21.97 -14.67 -12.28
C GLU A 18 -20.45 -14.54 -12.43
N THR A 19 -19.92 -14.86 -13.62
CA THR A 19 -18.49 -14.75 -13.92
C THR A 19 -17.99 -13.31 -13.85
N ALA A 20 -18.75 -12.35 -14.40
CA ALA A 20 -18.39 -10.93 -14.35
C ALA A 20 -18.31 -10.45 -12.90
N ARG A 21 -19.29 -10.79 -12.07
CA ARG A 21 -19.29 -10.44 -10.65
C ARG A 21 -18.11 -11.07 -9.90
N GLU A 22 -17.79 -12.33 -10.17
CA GLU A 22 -16.63 -12.98 -9.55
C GLU A 22 -15.32 -12.30 -9.93
N ASN A 23 -15.17 -11.89 -11.19
CA ASN A 23 -14.02 -11.12 -11.63
C ASN A 23 -13.94 -9.74 -10.97
N ASP A 24 -15.06 -9.02 -10.87
CA ASP A 24 -15.10 -7.72 -10.20
C ASP A 24 -14.68 -7.84 -8.73
N ILE A 25 -15.21 -8.84 -8.01
CA ILE A 25 -14.83 -9.12 -6.62
C ILE A 25 -13.34 -9.43 -6.51
N ALA A 26 -12.80 -10.27 -7.40
CA ALA A 26 -11.38 -10.62 -7.40
C ALA A 26 -10.49 -9.41 -7.70
N GLN A 27 -10.90 -8.53 -8.61
CA GLN A 27 -10.17 -7.30 -8.92
C GLN A 27 -10.19 -6.30 -7.77
N ASP A 28 -11.33 -6.12 -7.11
CA ASP A 28 -11.46 -5.23 -5.96
C ASP A 28 -10.57 -5.70 -4.81
N LEU A 29 -10.58 -7.00 -4.50
CA LEU A 29 -9.71 -7.59 -3.49
C LEU A 29 -8.23 -7.41 -3.82
N ALA A 30 -7.82 -7.72 -5.06
CA ALA A 30 -6.42 -7.56 -5.49
C ALA A 30 -5.96 -6.10 -5.41
N LYS A 31 -6.85 -5.15 -5.71
CA LYS A 31 -6.58 -3.73 -5.59
C LYS A 31 -6.43 -3.29 -4.12
N GLU A 32 -7.32 -3.74 -3.24
CA GLU A 32 -7.24 -3.45 -1.81
C GLU A 32 -5.94 -3.98 -1.20
N GLU A 33 -5.54 -5.21 -1.54
CA GLU A 33 -4.28 -5.81 -1.10
C GLU A 33 -3.07 -5.02 -1.60
N ALA A 34 -3.06 -4.61 -2.87
CA ALA A 34 -1.99 -3.81 -3.44
C ALA A 34 -1.87 -2.42 -2.78
N GLU A 35 -3.00 -1.76 -2.50
CA GLU A 35 -3.03 -0.48 -1.80
C GLU A 35 -2.58 -0.61 -0.35
N ALA A 36 -2.95 -1.69 0.34
CA ALA A 36 -2.50 -1.97 1.69
C ALA A 36 -0.98 -2.20 1.74
N GLN A 37 -0.44 -3.01 0.82
CA GLN A 37 0.98 -3.27 0.76
C GLN A 37 1.78 -2.00 0.44
N ALA A 38 1.32 -1.18 -0.51
CA ALA A 38 1.99 0.07 -0.85
C ALA A 38 2.06 1.05 0.34
N LYS A 39 1.05 1.07 1.21
CA LYS A 39 1.08 1.87 2.45
C LYS A 39 2.10 1.34 3.45
N ILE A 40 2.14 0.02 3.65
CA ILE A 40 3.12 -0.62 4.55
C ILE A 40 4.54 -0.33 4.07
N ASP A 41 4.81 -0.46 2.78
CA ASP A 41 6.13 -0.21 2.21
C ASP A 41 6.54 1.27 2.36
N ALA A 42 5.62 2.20 2.11
CA ALA A 42 5.86 3.63 2.27
C ALA A 42 6.10 4.03 3.74
N GLU A 43 5.38 3.42 4.69
CA GLU A 43 5.60 3.62 6.12
C GLU A 43 6.97 3.08 6.55
N ALA A 44 7.35 1.88 6.10
CA ALA A 44 8.65 1.30 6.40
C ALA A 44 9.81 2.13 5.82
N GLU A 45 9.68 2.65 4.60
CA GLU A 45 10.69 3.53 3.99
C GLU A 45 10.83 4.84 4.77
N LYS A 46 9.70 5.41 5.21
CA LYS A 46 9.70 6.62 6.03
C LYS A 46 10.37 6.38 7.39
N GLU A 47 10.03 5.29 8.07
CA GLU A 47 10.64 4.93 9.36
C GLU A 47 12.14 4.72 9.22
N ALA A 48 12.59 4.02 8.17
CA ALA A 48 14.01 3.83 7.89
C ALA A 48 14.73 5.17 7.64
N THR A 49 14.11 6.06 6.87
CA THR A 49 14.66 7.39 6.58
C THR A 49 14.74 8.26 7.83
N ASP A 50 13.70 8.23 8.67
CA ASP A 50 13.67 8.99 9.93
C ASP A 50 14.71 8.46 10.92
N ALA A 51 14.89 7.12 11.01
CA ALA A 51 15.96 6.51 11.81
C ALA A 51 17.36 6.92 11.32
N LEU A 52 17.59 6.95 10.01
CA LEU A 52 18.85 7.44 9.43
C LEU A 52 19.10 8.91 9.78
N LYS A 53 18.07 9.76 9.69
CA LYS A 53 18.17 11.18 10.09
C LYS A 53 18.50 11.34 11.56
N GLU A 54 17.88 10.57 12.44
CA GLU A 54 18.14 10.62 13.88
C GLU A 54 19.56 10.16 14.21
N SER A 55 20.02 9.06 13.60
CA SER A 55 21.41 8.58 13.71
C SER A 55 22.40 9.65 13.24
N ALA A 56 22.15 10.25 12.07
CA ALA A 56 22.98 11.29 11.50
C ALA A 56 23.05 12.53 12.40
N LYS A 57 21.91 12.96 12.97
CA LYS A 57 21.86 14.06 13.95
C LYS A 57 22.65 13.74 15.22
N ALA A 58 22.49 12.54 15.78
CA ALA A 58 23.19 12.14 16.99
C ALA A 58 24.73 12.15 16.80
N LYS A 59 25.20 11.58 15.68
CA LYS A 59 26.62 11.59 15.32
C LYS A 59 27.15 13.00 15.07
N LEU A 60 26.39 13.85 14.38
CA LEU A 60 26.77 15.24 14.15
C LEU A 60 26.94 16.01 15.47
N ILE A 61 26.03 15.82 16.42
CA ILE A 61 26.11 16.43 17.76
C ILE A 61 27.31 15.87 18.54
N ALA A 62 27.59 14.57 18.41
CA ALA A 62 28.74 13.93 19.04
C ALA A 62 30.08 14.28 18.36
N GLY A 63 30.06 14.93 17.19
CA GLY A 63 31.26 15.22 16.40
C GLY A 63 31.86 13.99 15.71
N GLU A 64 31.07 12.93 15.55
CA GLU A 64 31.46 11.71 14.86
C GLU A 64 31.27 11.85 13.34
N ALA A 65 32.08 11.12 12.57
CA ALA A 65 31.96 11.10 11.12
C ALA A 65 30.65 10.42 10.69
N LEU A 66 29.99 11.01 9.68
CA LEU A 66 28.77 10.47 9.09
C LEU A 66 29.10 9.51 7.95
N THR A 67 28.24 8.52 7.73
CA THR A 67 28.25 7.77 6.46
C THR A 67 27.67 8.63 5.34
N GLU A 68 27.90 8.22 4.09
CA GLU A 68 27.34 8.91 2.92
C GLU A 68 25.81 8.98 2.99
N ASP A 69 25.15 7.86 3.31
CA ASP A 69 23.69 7.80 3.44
C ASP A 69 23.16 8.71 4.55
N GLU A 70 23.83 8.73 5.71
CA GLU A 70 23.49 9.60 6.83
C GLU A 70 23.65 11.09 6.45
N ALA A 71 24.74 11.44 5.76
CA ALA A 71 24.98 12.81 5.30
C ALA A 71 23.95 13.27 4.25
N ASN A 72 23.59 12.38 3.33
CA ASN A 72 22.56 12.62 2.31
C ASN A 72 21.18 12.92 2.93
N THR A 73 20.90 12.42 4.13
CA THR A 73 19.64 12.75 4.81
C THR A 73 19.59 14.16 5.41
N ILE A 74 20.74 14.82 5.59
CA ILE A 74 20.87 16.16 6.19
C ILE A 74 20.98 17.23 5.12
N VAL A 75 21.65 16.93 4.01
CA VAL A 75 21.84 17.84 2.89
C VAL A 75 20.64 17.71 1.94
N LEU A 76 19.66 18.60 2.08
CA LEU A 76 18.51 18.76 1.18
C LEU A 76 18.68 19.97 0.27
#